data_AF-A0A965EX62-F1
#
_entry.id   AF-A0A965EX62-F1
#
_cell.length_a   1.000
_cell.length_b   1.000
_cell.length_c   1.000
_cell.angle_alpha   90.00
_cell.angle_beta   90.00
_cell.angle_gamma   90.00
#
_symmetry.space_group_name_H-M   'P 1'
#
loop_
_entity.id
_entity.type
_entity.pdbx_description
1 polymer ?
#
loop_
_entity_poly.entity_id
_entity_poly.type
_entity_poly.pdbx_seq_one_letter_code
_entity_poly.pdbx_strand_id
1 'polypeptide(L)'
;MDQFIVKPLFGHGPVEWYTVTNVTLWLALAVVAIIALMVFGTSRRAVIPTRTQSIGELAYGFVYKMVEDVTGKDAVVFFPYIMTLFMFIVTANFLGLLPMSFTTTSHFAVT
;
A
#
# COMPACT_ATOMS: atom_id res chain seq x y z
N MET A 1 14.87 20.15 -0.36
CA MET A 1 14.43 19.07 0.54
C MET A 1 13.07 19.36 1.18
N ASP A 2 12.37 20.42 0.75
CA ASP A 2 11.15 20.90 1.42
C ASP A 2 9.94 19.97 1.26
N GLN A 3 9.97 19.09 0.25
CA GLN A 3 8.94 18.08 0.00
C GLN A 3 8.80 17.06 1.13
N PHE A 4 9.87 16.80 1.89
CA PHE A 4 9.88 15.81 2.98
C PHE A 4 9.60 16.41 4.35
N ILE A 5 9.23 17.70 4.41
CA ILE A 5 8.90 18.36 5.67
C ILE A 5 7.51 17.90 6.13
N VAL A 6 7.49 17.27 7.30
CA VAL A 6 6.24 16.85 7.96
C VAL A 6 5.52 18.09 8.49
N LYS A 7 4.32 18.33 7.99
CA LYS A 7 3.46 19.43 8.42
C LYS A 7 2.16 18.89 9.03
N PRO A 8 1.64 19.50 10.10
CA PRO A 8 0.30 19.18 10.59
C PRO A 8 -0.73 19.56 9.51
N LEU A 9 -1.72 18.70 9.32
CA LEU A 9 -2.80 18.90 8.36
C LEU A 9 -3.91 19.79 8.93
N PHE A 10 -4.14 19.66 10.24
CA PHE A 10 -5.15 20.38 10.99
C PHE A 10 -4.53 21.06 12.21
N GLY A 11 -4.94 22.31 12.47
CA GLY A 11 -4.43 23.12 13.57
C GLY A 11 -3.09 23.78 13.27
N HIS A 12 -2.78 24.82 14.05
CA HIS A 12 -1.53 25.60 13.97
C HIS A 12 -0.57 25.30 15.13
N GLY A 13 -0.81 24.20 15.85
CA GLY A 13 0.02 23.76 16.99
C GLY A 13 1.26 22.97 16.57
N PRO A 14 2.15 22.65 17.53
CA PRO A 14 3.27 21.74 17.31
C PRO A 14 2.78 20.34 16.91
N VAL A 15 3.65 19.58 16.23
CA VAL A 15 3.36 18.17 15.90
C VAL A 15 3.52 17.33 17.16
N GLU A 16 2.39 16.84 17.67
CA GLU A 16 2.33 15.89 18.77
C GLU A 16 2.14 14.45 18.23
N TRP A 17 2.21 13.45 19.11
CA TRP A 17 2.21 12.03 18.72
C TRP A 17 0.98 11.58 17.91
N TYR A 18 -0.18 12.20 18.14
CA TYR A 18 -1.43 11.86 17.44
C TYR A 18 -1.88 12.93 16.44
N THR A 19 -1.01 13.89 16.12
CA THR A 19 -1.34 14.93 15.15
C THR A 19 -1.42 14.33 13.75
N VAL A 20 -2.56 14.55 13.08
CA VAL A 20 -2.71 14.19 11.67
C VAL A 20 -1.82 15.11 10.85
N THR A 21 -0.83 14.52 10.18
CA THR A 21 0.15 15.19 9.32
C THR A 21 0.01 14.73 7.87
N ASN A 22 0.72 15.40 6.97
CA ASN A 22 0.83 14.98 5.57
C ASN A 22 1.24 13.50 5.46
N VAL A 23 2.19 13.03 6.29
CA VAL A 23 2.63 11.62 6.32
C VAL A 23 1.45 10.68 6.61
N THR A 24 0.71 10.96 7.68
CA THR A 24 -0.43 10.12 8.09
C THR A 24 -1.55 10.10 7.06
N LEU A 25 -1.77 11.21 6.35
CA LEU A 25 -2.75 11.29 5.26
C LEU A 25 -2.34 10.39 4.09
N TRP A 26 -1.09 10.47 3.63
CA TRP A 26 -0.62 9.68 2.51
C TRP A 26 -0.53 8.18 2.84
N LEU A 27 -0.19 7.82 4.08
CA LEU A 27 -0.29 6.44 4.58
C LEU A 27 -1.74 5.95 4.58
N ALA A 28 -2.69 6.75 5.07
CA ALA A 28 -4.10 6.38 5.06
C ALA A 28 -4.64 6.21 3.63
N LEU A 29 -4.25 7.10 2.70
CA LEU A 29 -4.61 6.98 1.29
C LEU A 29 -4.05 5.70 0.65
N ALA A 30 -2.82 5.30 0.98
CA ALA A 30 -2.24 4.05 0.50
C ALA A 30 -3.06 2.84 0.99
N VAL A 31 -3.43 2.81 2.28
CA VAL A 31 -4.27 1.73 2.84
C VAL A 31 -5.65 1.70 2.19
N VAL A 32 -6.30 2.86 2.02
CA VAL A 32 -7.60 2.95 1.34
C VAL A 32 -7.51 2.46 -0.10
N ALA A 33 -6.44 2.82 -0.83
CA ALA A 33 -6.23 2.36 -2.20
C ALA A 33 -6.05 0.84 -2.27
N ILE A 34 -5.31 0.24 -1.33
CA ILE A 34 -5.15 -1.22 -1.24
C ILE A 34 -6.48 -1.90 -0.96
N ILE A 35 -7.26 -1.40 0.01
CA ILE A 35 -8.60 -1.93 0.32
C ILE A 35 -9.52 -1.81 -0.91
N ALA A 36 -9.49 -0.67 -1.60
CA ALA A 36 -10.31 -0.46 -2.78
C ALA A 36 -9.96 -1.45 -3.90
N LEU A 37 -8.67 -1.68 -4.14
CA LEU A 37 -8.21 -2.61 -5.17
C LEU A 37 -8.48 -4.07 -4.78
N MET A 38 -8.05 -4.48 -3.60
CA MET A 38 -8.05 -5.89 -3.18
C MET A 38 -9.40 -6.37 -2.68
N VAL A 39 -10.13 -5.54 -1.94
CA VAL A 39 -11.43 -5.93 -1.33
C VAL A 39 -12.58 -5.58 -2.27
N PHE A 40 -12.70 -4.30 -2.65
CA PHE A 40 -13.82 -3.90 -3.51
C PHE A 40 -13.65 -4.39 -4.95
N GLY A 41 -12.42 -4.39 -5.48
CA GLY A 41 -12.11 -4.90 -6.82
C GLY A 41 -12.43 -6.38 -7.02
N THR A 42 -12.37 -7.20 -5.97
CA THR A 42 -12.64 -8.66 -6.02
C THR A 42 -13.99 -9.06 -5.42
N SER A 43 -14.71 -8.11 -4.79
CA SER A 43 -15.95 -8.36 -4.03
C SER A 43 -17.07 -9.06 -4.80
N ARG A 44 -17.20 -8.81 -6.11
CA ARG A 44 -18.28 -9.38 -6.94
C ARG A 44 -18.09 -10.87 -7.24
N ARG A 45 -16.89 -11.43 -7.03
CA ARG A 45 -16.55 -12.85 -7.26
C ARG A 45 -17.17 -13.40 -8.56
N ALA A 46 -17.14 -12.59 -9.61
CA ALA A 46 -17.78 -12.94 -10.87
C ALA A 46 -16.95 -14.04 -11.56
N VAL A 47 -17.62 -15.02 -12.15
CA VAL A 47 -16.97 -16.12 -12.91
C VAL A 47 -16.22 -15.57 -14.12
N ILE A 48 -16.73 -14.49 -14.74
CA ILE A 48 -16.03 -13.72 -15.76
C ILE A 48 -15.52 -12.44 -15.09
N PRO A 49 -14.19 -12.28 -14.90
CA PRO A 49 -13.64 -11.19 -14.12
C PRO A 49 -13.82 -9.84 -14.82
N THR A 50 -14.17 -8.81 -14.05
CA THR A 50 -14.13 -7.43 -14.53
C THR A 50 -12.69 -6.91 -14.55
N ARG A 51 -12.42 -5.82 -15.27
CA ARG A 51 -11.08 -5.23 -15.39
C ARG A 51 -10.38 -5.01 -14.04
N THR A 52 -11.12 -4.55 -13.02
CA THR A 52 -10.60 -4.31 -11.67
C THR A 52 -10.33 -5.60 -10.90
N GLN A 53 -11.19 -6.60 -11.06
CA GLN A 53 -11.00 -7.93 -10.49
C GLN A 53 -9.75 -8.60 -11.09
N SER A 54 -9.56 -8.48 -12.40
CA SER A 54 -8.37 -9.02 -13.08
C SER A 54 -7.06 -8.45 -12.53
N ILE A 55 -7.01 -7.15 -12.23
CA ILE A 55 -5.79 -6.54 -11.64
C ILE A 55 -5.48 -7.18 -10.28
N GLY A 56 -6.49 -7.33 -9.42
CA GLY A 56 -6.32 -7.94 -8.10
C GLY A 56 -5.92 -9.42 -8.16
N GLU A 57 -6.54 -10.19 -9.06
CA GLU A 57 -6.22 -11.60 -9.28
C GLU A 57 -4.81 -11.80 -9.84
N LEU A 58 -4.40 -10.95 -10.79
CA LEU A 58 -3.04 -10.96 -11.35
C LEU A 58 -2.00 -10.62 -10.28
N ALA A 59 -2.26 -9.60 -9.45
CA ALA A 59 -1.38 -9.24 -8.34
C ALA A 59 -1.24 -10.38 -7.33
N TYR A 60 -2.37 -11.00 -6.94
CA TYR A 60 -2.37 -12.15 -6.04
C TYR A 60 -1.58 -13.33 -6.63
N GLY A 61 -1.87 -13.73 -7.87
CA GLY A 61 -1.20 -14.85 -8.53
C GLY A 61 0.29 -14.61 -8.73
N PHE A 62 0.67 -13.38 -9.08
CA PHE A 62 2.07 -12.98 -9.20
C PHE A 62 2.84 -13.13 -7.88
N VAL A 63 2.31 -12.55 -6.79
CA VAL A 63 2.98 -12.62 -5.49
C VAL A 63 3.00 -14.04 -4.94
N TYR A 64 1.90 -14.79 -5.09
CA TYR A 64 1.83 -16.17 -4.62
C TYR A 64 2.88 -17.05 -5.31
N LYS A 65 2.95 -16.96 -6.64
CA LYS A 65 3.92 -17.72 -7.42
C LYS A 65 5.35 -17.31 -7.08
N MET A 66 5.63 -16.02 -6.92
CA MET A 66 6.94 -15.54 -6.49
C MET A 66 7.34 -16.11 -5.12
N VAL A 67 6.42 -16.14 -4.16
CA VAL A 67 6.68 -16.72 -2.84
C VAL A 67 6.94 -18.22 -2.92
N GLU A 68 6.10 -18.96 -3.66
CA GLU A 68 6.28 -20.40 -3.87
C GLU A 68 7.62 -20.72 -4.56
N ASP A 69 8.00 -19.95 -5.60
CA ASP A 69 9.22 -20.16 -6.37
C ASP A 69 10.49 -19.86 -5.54
N VAL A 70 10.46 -18.86 -4.65
CA VAL A 70 11.62 -18.46 -3.83
C VAL A 70 11.75 -19.29 -2.55
N THR A 71 10.64 -19.56 -1.87
CA THR A 71 10.64 -20.15 -0.53
C THR A 71 10.20 -21.61 -0.49
N GLY A 72 9.66 -22.13 -1.60
CA GLY A 72 9.07 -23.47 -1.67
C GLY A 72 7.68 -23.53 -1.06
N LYS A 73 7.02 -24.70 -1.19
CA LYS A 73 5.63 -24.91 -0.77
C LYS A 73 5.42 -24.81 0.75
N ASP A 74 6.43 -25.20 1.54
CA ASP A 74 6.33 -25.25 3.00
C ASP A 74 6.28 -23.84 3.63
N ALA A 75 6.81 -22.83 2.94
CA ALA A 75 6.87 -21.45 3.42
C ALA A 75 5.72 -20.56 2.90
N VAL A 76 4.79 -21.12 2.11
CA VAL A 76 3.58 -20.41 1.64
C VAL A 76 2.68 -19.97 2.81
N VAL A 77 2.85 -20.53 4.02
CA VAL A 77 2.19 -20.04 5.24
C VAL A 77 2.48 -18.55 5.53
N PHE A 78 3.63 -18.02 5.09
CA PHE A 78 4.00 -16.61 5.23
C PHE A 78 3.46 -15.72 4.10
N PHE A 79 2.80 -16.29 3.10
CA PHE A 79 2.25 -15.57 1.96
C PHE A 79 1.36 -14.37 2.37
N PRO A 80 0.44 -14.46 3.35
CA PRO A 80 -0.39 -13.31 3.71
C PRO A 80 0.42 -12.10 4.19
N TYR A 81 1.52 -12.35 4.89
CA TYR A 81 2.43 -11.30 5.35
C TYR A 81 3.17 -10.65 4.18
N ILE A 82 3.75 -11.49 3.31
CA ILE A 82 4.49 -11.02 2.12
C ILE A 82 3.57 -10.25 1.18
N MET A 83 2.35 -10.75 0.95
CA MET A 83 1.34 -10.09 0.12
C MET A 83 0.97 -8.71 0.67
N THR A 84 0.75 -8.61 1.98
CA THR A 84 0.41 -7.32 2.62
C THR A 84 1.55 -6.32 2.47
N LEU A 85 2.78 -6.73 2.76
CA LEU A 85 3.96 -5.88 2.68
C LEU A 85 4.26 -5.46 1.23
N PHE A 86 4.15 -6.40 0.29
CA PHE A 86 4.33 -6.12 -1.13
C PHE A 86 3.32 -5.09 -1.64
N MET A 87 2.02 -5.31 -1.38
CA MET A 87 0.97 -4.38 -1.80
C MET A 87 1.14 -3.01 -1.15
N PHE A 88 1.51 -2.96 0.14
CA PHE A 88 1.79 -1.71 0.83
C PHE A 88 2.92 -0.92 0.17
N ILE A 89 4.08 -1.54 -0.02
CA ILE A 89 5.26 -0.88 -0.59
C ILE A 89 4.98 -0.42 -2.03
N VAL A 90 4.41 -1.30 -2.86
CA VAL A 90 4.11 -0.97 -4.26
C VAL A 90 3.13 0.20 -4.33
N THR A 91 1.99 0.13 -3.62
CA THR A 91 0.99 1.20 -3.64
C THR A 91 1.55 2.50 -3.09
N ALA A 92 2.27 2.48 -1.97
CA ALA A 92 2.89 3.69 -1.40
C ALA A 92 3.90 4.33 -2.37
N ASN A 93 4.71 3.52 -3.06
CA ASN A 93 5.66 4.02 -4.06
C ASN A 93 4.94 4.61 -5.29
N PHE A 94 3.87 3.97 -5.78
CA PHE A 94 3.07 4.52 -6.88
C PHE A 94 2.40 5.84 -6.50
N LEU A 95 1.86 5.96 -5.28
CA LEU A 95 1.33 7.23 -4.78
C LEU A 95 2.41 8.30 -4.65
N GLY A 96 3.64 7.91 -4.31
CA GLY A 96 4.81 8.80 -4.27
C GLY A 96 5.22 9.40 -5.62
N LEU A 97 4.79 8.80 -6.75
CA LEU A 97 5.04 9.33 -8.09
C LEU A 97 4.11 10.49 -8.49
N LEU A 98 3.01 10.70 -7.75
CA LEU A 98 2.08 11.79 -8.05
C LEU A 98 2.75 13.15 -7.75
N PRO A 99 2.60 14.15 -8.65
CA PRO A 99 3.09 15.49 -8.36
C PRO A 99 2.39 16.03 -7.11
N MET A 100 3.15 16.70 -6.24
CA MET A 100 2.70 17.18 -4.91
C MET A 100 2.45 16.09 -3.86
N SER A 101 2.84 14.84 -4.14
CA SER A 101 2.77 13.75 -3.18
C SER A 101 3.87 13.79 -2.12
N PHE A 102 3.53 13.27 -0.94
CA PHE A 102 4.49 13.02 0.13
C PHE A 102 4.92 11.55 0.10
N THR A 103 6.17 11.30 -0.25
CA THR A 103 6.72 9.93 -0.36
C THR A 103 7.02 9.36 1.02
N THR A 104 6.10 8.56 1.55
CA THR A 104 6.21 7.96 2.90
C THR A 104 7.35 6.96 3.02
N THR A 105 7.69 6.23 1.95
CA THR A 105 8.78 5.24 1.90
C THR A 105 10.18 5.85 1.90
N SER A 106 10.31 7.16 1.67
CA SER A 106 11.60 7.86 1.73
C SER A 106 12.06 8.15 3.17
N HIS A 107 11.20 7.94 4.17
CA HIS A 107 11.57 8.10 5.57
C HIS A 107 12.20 6.82 6.10
N PHE A 108 13.49 6.89 6.42
CA PHE A 108 14.22 5.79 7.08
C PHE A 108 13.65 5.39 8.45
N ALA A 109 12.84 6.27 9.07
CA ALA A 109 12.14 5.94 10.31
C ALA A 109 10.91 5.03 10.07
N VAL A 110 10.44 4.93 8.82
CA VAL A 110 9.24 4.17 8.42
C VAL A 110 9.62 2.88 7.67
N THR A 111 10.69 2.93 6.86
CA THR A 111 11.22 1.82 6.05
C THR A 111 12.29 1.05 6.80
#